data_AF-A0AAW7I9S1-F1
#
_entry.id   AF-A0AAW7I9S1-F1
#
_cell.length_a   1.000
_cell.length_b   1.000
_cell.length_c   1.000
_cell.angle_alpha   90.00
_cell.angle_beta   90.00
_cell.angle_gamma   90.00
#
_symmetry.space_group_name_H-M   'P 1'
#
loop_
_entity.id
_entity.type
_entity.pdbx_description
1 polymer ?
#
loop_
_entity_poly.entity_id
_entity_poly.type
_entity_poly.pdbx_seq_one_letter_code
_entity_poly.pdbx_strand_id
1 'polypeptide(L)'
;MIKSAYLHIPFCEHICHYCDFNKVFLQGQPVDDYLQMMKREMVMQLSKYPTAGLDTVFVGGGTPTSLDEKQLAFLCEAINETLPFDPKKAEYTFEANPGDLSREKLEILYHSGVNRLSFGVQSFNDELLKRIGRTHRALEVYETIHLAQEVGFTNISIDLIYGLPGQTMEDFNDTLDKAIALQLPHYSSYSLIVEPKTVFYNQMRRGRLNLPPQELEASMYERLMEEMEKHGLHQYEISNFAREGFESRHNLTYWDNAEYYGIGAGAHGYTGGTRVANHGPVKKYIAPLMANQLPVLEEHPVPLHERMEEEMFLGLRKTEGVSLEIFKNKFFVEMTEIFRKPLEEESAKGLLKIEGGFVRLTERGKLLGNEVFQSFLGVIDSE
;
A
#
# COMPACT_ATOMS: atom_id res chain seq x y z
N MET A 1 -6.05 0.41 -20.38
CA MET A 1 -6.64 -0.90 -20.01
C MET A 1 -6.11 -1.27 -18.64
N ILE A 2 -6.94 -1.83 -17.78
CA ILE A 2 -6.61 -2.13 -16.39
C ILE A 2 -5.53 -3.22 -16.32
N LYS A 3 -4.49 -2.99 -15.50
CA LYS A 3 -3.31 -3.86 -15.38
C LYS A 3 -3.03 -4.39 -13.99
N SER A 4 -3.82 -3.99 -12.99
CA SER A 4 -3.56 -4.36 -11.60
C SER A 4 -4.86 -4.75 -10.90
N ALA A 5 -4.76 -5.68 -9.95
CA ALA A 5 -5.88 -6.06 -9.09
C ALA A 5 -5.44 -6.10 -7.63
N TYR A 6 -6.19 -5.40 -6.79
CA TYR A 6 -6.09 -5.45 -5.34
C TYR A 6 -7.24 -6.27 -4.75
N LEU A 7 -6.90 -7.25 -3.92
CA LEU A 7 -7.83 -8.11 -3.23
C LEU A 7 -7.70 -7.87 -1.72
N HIS A 8 -8.79 -7.47 -1.10
CA HIS A 8 -8.82 -7.07 0.29
C HIS A 8 -9.33 -8.21 1.18
N ILE A 9 -8.51 -8.77 2.07
CA ILE A 9 -8.92 -9.74 3.08
C ILE A 9 -9.09 -9.02 4.43
N PRO A 10 -10.32 -8.77 4.92
CA PRO A 10 -10.55 -7.87 6.04
C PRO A 10 -10.32 -8.54 7.41
N PHE A 11 -9.86 -9.79 7.46
CA PHE A 11 -9.79 -10.55 8.71
C PHE A 11 -8.47 -10.35 9.42
N CYS A 12 -8.54 -10.15 10.73
CA CYS A 12 -7.38 -10.14 11.63
C CYS A 12 -7.67 -11.02 12.86
N GLU A 13 -6.65 -11.70 13.37
CA GLU A 13 -6.71 -12.31 14.71
C GLU A 13 -6.64 -11.24 15.81
N HIS A 14 -5.83 -10.21 15.56
CA HIS A 14 -5.60 -9.08 16.45
C HIS A 14 -5.64 -7.75 15.69
N ILE A 15 -6.25 -6.72 16.28
CA ILE A 15 -6.34 -5.39 15.68
C ILE A 15 -5.32 -4.46 16.34
N CYS A 16 -4.35 -4.00 15.56
CA CYS A 16 -3.34 -3.05 16.01
C CYS A 16 -3.97 -1.71 16.40
N HIS A 17 -3.37 -1.02 17.38
CA HIS A 17 -3.97 0.19 17.96
C HIS A 17 -4.04 1.39 16.99
N TYR A 18 -3.18 1.42 15.99
CA TYR A 18 -3.09 2.46 14.96
C TYR A 18 -3.86 2.13 13.67
N CYS A 19 -4.20 0.85 13.45
CA CYS A 19 -4.69 0.40 12.16
C CYS A 19 -6.06 1.02 11.81
N ASP A 20 -6.14 1.68 10.66
CA ASP A 20 -7.33 2.36 10.16
C ASP A 20 -8.04 1.61 9.03
N PHE A 21 -7.39 0.61 8.42
CA PHE A 21 -7.92 -0.23 7.33
C PHE A 21 -9.33 -0.80 7.59
N ASN A 22 -9.99 -1.29 6.54
CA ASN A 22 -11.24 -2.03 6.72
C ASN A 22 -10.97 -3.43 7.27
N LYS A 23 -11.01 -3.59 8.60
CA LYS A 23 -10.71 -4.84 9.29
C LYS A 23 -11.78 -5.25 10.28
N VAL A 24 -11.89 -6.56 10.49
CA VAL A 24 -12.75 -7.22 11.47
C VAL A 24 -11.99 -8.35 12.15
N PHE A 25 -12.35 -8.66 13.39
CA PHE A 25 -11.87 -9.88 14.04
C PHE A 25 -12.36 -11.10 13.26
N LEU A 26 -11.43 -12.03 12.98
CA LEU A 26 -11.70 -13.27 12.24
C LEU A 26 -12.76 -14.14 12.94
N GLN A 27 -12.74 -14.18 14.27
CA GLN A 27 -13.63 -15.03 15.05
C GLN A 27 -15.12 -14.75 14.73
N GLY A 28 -15.83 -15.80 14.29
CA GLY A 28 -17.26 -15.75 14.00
C GLY A 28 -17.63 -15.11 12.66
N GLN A 29 -16.66 -14.83 11.79
CA GLN A 29 -16.93 -14.34 10.43
C GLN A 29 -17.23 -15.50 9.46
N PRO A 30 -18.07 -15.25 8.43
CA PRO A 30 -18.37 -16.25 7.40
C PRO A 30 -17.26 -16.26 6.33
N VAL A 31 -16.06 -16.74 6.69
CA VAL A 31 -14.86 -16.66 5.85
C VAL A 31 -15.03 -17.43 4.54
N ASP A 32 -15.54 -18.66 4.58
CA ASP A 32 -15.71 -19.47 3.38
C ASP A 32 -16.69 -18.83 2.39
N ASP A 33 -17.85 -18.36 2.88
CA ASP A 33 -18.83 -17.64 2.07
C ASP A 33 -18.23 -16.36 1.48
N TYR A 34 -17.40 -15.65 2.26
CA TYR A 34 -16.71 -14.45 1.81
C TYR A 34 -15.78 -14.74 0.64
N LEU A 35 -14.95 -15.79 0.71
CA LEU A 35 -14.02 -16.16 -0.37
C LEU A 35 -14.78 -16.62 -1.63
N GLN A 36 -15.88 -17.35 -1.47
CA GLN A 36 -16.76 -17.70 -2.60
C GLN A 36 -17.34 -16.45 -3.28
N MET A 37 -17.80 -15.48 -2.49
CA MET A 37 -18.33 -14.23 -3.03
C MET A 37 -17.23 -13.37 -3.67
N MET A 38 -16.02 -13.37 -3.12
CA MET A 38 -14.86 -12.72 -3.74
C MET A 38 -14.54 -13.30 -5.12
N LYS A 39 -14.57 -14.64 -5.27
CA LYS A 39 -14.43 -15.30 -6.58
C LYS A 39 -15.50 -14.83 -7.57
N ARG A 40 -16.75 -14.73 -7.10
CA ARG A 40 -17.86 -14.20 -7.92
C ARG A 40 -17.65 -12.75 -8.32
N GLU A 41 -17.18 -11.90 -7.40
CA GLU A 41 -16.87 -10.51 -7.69
C GLU A 41 -15.79 -10.39 -8.77
N MET A 42 -14.70 -11.18 -8.70
CA MET A 42 -13.66 -11.20 -9.73
C MET A 42 -14.24 -11.45 -11.14
N VAL A 43 -15.11 -12.46 -11.28
CA VAL A 43 -15.79 -12.77 -12.56
C VAL A 43 -16.65 -11.59 -13.02
N MET A 44 -17.42 -10.99 -12.11
CA MET A 44 -18.33 -9.89 -12.44
C MET A 44 -17.56 -8.62 -12.86
N GLN A 45 -16.46 -8.30 -12.17
CA GLN A 45 -15.60 -7.17 -12.50
C GLN A 45 -14.96 -7.34 -13.87
N LEU A 46 -14.41 -8.53 -14.18
CA LEU A 46 -13.84 -8.83 -15.49
C LEU A 46 -14.89 -8.81 -16.61
N SER A 47 -16.12 -9.23 -16.32
CA SER A 47 -17.22 -9.12 -17.28
C SER A 47 -17.63 -7.68 -17.55
N LYS A 48 -17.61 -6.81 -16.53
CA LYS A 48 -17.98 -5.39 -16.67
C LYS A 48 -16.87 -4.58 -17.34
N TYR A 49 -15.62 -4.83 -16.95
CA TYR A 49 -14.44 -4.17 -17.49
C TYR A 49 -13.43 -5.23 -17.91
N PRO A 50 -13.47 -5.72 -19.16
CA PRO A 50 -12.53 -6.74 -19.62
C PRO A 50 -11.09 -6.23 -19.68
N THR A 51 -10.12 -7.09 -19.37
CA THR A 51 -8.70 -6.85 -19.62
C THR A 51 -8.05 -8.05 -20.31
N ALA A 52 -7.02 -7.79 -21.11
CA ALA A 52 -6.24 -8.82 -21.79
C ALA A 52 -5.20 -9.49 -20.87
N GLY A 53 -4.90 -8.88 -19.73
CA GLY A 53 -4.00 -9.46 -18.74
C GLY A 53 -3.51 -8.45 -17.70
N LEU A 54 -3.32 -8.90 -16.48
CA LEU A 54 -2.77 -8.15 -15.35
C LEU A 54 -1.26 -8.32 -15.25
N ASP A 55 -0.62 -7.22 -14.90
CA ASP A 55 0.80 -7.11 -14.60
C ASP A 55 1.06 -7.25 -13.09
N THR A 56 0.05 -6.98 -12.25
CA THR A 56 0.15 -7.15 -10.80
C THR A 56 -1.14 -7.69 -10.18
N VAL A 57 -0.99 -8.53 -9.15
CA VAL A 57 -2.04 -8.97 -8.24
C VAL A 57 -1.52 -8.79 -6.82
N PHE A 58 -2.28 -8.11 -5.98
CA PHE A 58 -1.88 -7.83 -4.60
C PHE A 58 -3.00 -8.24 -3.65
N VAL A 59 -2.68 -9.11 -2.69
CA VAL A 59 -3.59 -9.56 -1.66
C VAL A 59 -3.16 -8.94 -0.34
N GLY A 60 -3.99 -8.04 0.19
CA GLY A 60 -3.70 -7.27 1.41
C GLY A 60 -4.93 -7.05 2.27
N GLY A 61 -4.85 -6.11 3.21
CA GLY A 61 -6.02 -5.59 3.94
C GLY A 61 -5.89 -5.66 5.44
N GLY A 62 -6.69 -6.52 6.08
CA GLY A 62 -6.48 -6.91 7.47
C GLY A 62 -5.21 -7.75 7.58
N THR A 63 -5.35 -9.06 7.45
CA THR A 63 -4.21 -9.98 7.38
C THR A 63 -4.59 -11.17 6.50
N PRO A 64 -4.21 -11.17 5.21
CA PRO A 64 -4.49 -12.29 4.30
C PRO A 64 -4.06 -13.65 4.85
N THR A 65 -2.92 -13.71 5.55
CA THR A 65 -2.38 -14.94 6.13
C THR A 65 -3.07 -15.41 7.41
N SER A 66 -4.07 -14.67 7.91
CA SER A 66 -4.94 -15.13 9.01
C SER A 66 -5.91 -16.24 8.56
N LEU A 67 -6.11 -16.40 7.24
CA LEU A 67 -6.82 -17.53 6.68
C LEU A 67 -6.12 -18.85 7.05
N ASP A 68 -6.90 -19.90 7.29
CA ASP A 68 -6.34 -21.24 7.45
C ASP A 68 -5.79 -21.77 6.10
N GLU A 69 -5.06 -22.88 6.16
CA GLU A 69 -4.39 -23.47 4.99
C GLU A 69 -5.37 -23.79 3.85
N LYS A 70 -6.59 -24.28 4.17
CA LYS A 70 -7.59 -24.64 3.16
C LYS A 70 -8.19 -23.40 2.52
N GLN A 71 -8.49 -22.38 3.32
CA GLN A 71 -9.00 -21.10 2.87
C GLN A 71 -7.98 -20.36 2.01
N LEU A 72 -6.70 -20.38 2.41
CA LEU A 72 -5.61 -19.77 1.67
C LEU A 72 -5.39 -20.47 0.32
N ALA A 73 -5.40 -21.80 0.30
CA ALA A 73 -5.33 -22.58 -0.93
C ALA A 73 -6.50 -22.27 -1.87
N PHE A 74 -7.73 -22.23 -1.33
CA PHE A 74 -8.92 -21.87 -2.11
C PHE A 74 -8.83 -20.46 -2.70
N LEU A 75 -8.38 -19.47 -1.92
CA LEU A 75 -8.20 -18.09 -2.41
C LEU A 75 -7.20 -18.04 -3.57
N CYS A 76 -6.05 -18.71 -3.41
CA CYS A 76 -5.02 -18.74 -4.44
C CYS A 76 -5.50 -19.43 -5.72
N GLU A 77 -6.20 -20.57 -5.59
CA GLU A 77 -6.84 -21.26 -6.71
C GLU A 77 -7.87 -20.35 -7.40
N ALA A 78 -8.75 -19.70 -6.65
CA ALA A 78 -9.77 -18.79 -7.18
C ALA A 78 -9.15 -17.61 -7.96
N ILE A 79 -8.05 -17.04 -7.47
CA ILE A 79 -7.31 -15.96 -8.15
C ILE A 79 -6.72 -16.48 -9.46
N ASN A 80 -5.99 -17.60 -9.42
CA ASN A 80 -5.33 -18.18 -10.59
C ASN A 80 -6.31 -18.65 -11.67
N GLU A 81 -7.48 -19.14 -11.29
CA GLU A 81 -8.52 -19.57 -12.24
C GLU A 81 -9.28 -18.40 -12.88
N THR A 82 -9.40 -17.28 -12.16
CA THR A 82 -10.32 -16.20 -12.55
C THR A 82 -9.59 -15.00 -13.18
N LEU A 83 -8.49 -14.55 -12.57
CA LEU A 83 -7.79 -13.36 -13.04
C LEU A 83 -6.84 -13.70 -14.20
N PRO A 84 -6.85 -12.93 -15.30
CA PRO A 84 -5.98 -13.21 -16.42
C PRO A 84 -4.58 -12.65 -16.13
N PHE A 85 -3.66 -13.46 -15.63
CA PHE A 85 -2.24 -13.05 -15.48
C PHE A 85 -1.29 -14.22 -15.72
N ASP A 86 -0.04 -13.89 -16.06
CA ASP A 86 1.04 -14.88 -16.17
C ASP A 86 1.86 -14.85 -14.87
N PRO A 87 1.76 -15.87 -14.01
CA PRO A 87 2.46 -15.89 -12.71
C PRO A 87 3.99 -15.85 -12.83
N LYS A 88 4.54 -16.10 -14.03
CA LYS A 88 5.99 -15.98 -14.28
C LYS A 88 6.44 -14.56 -14.62
N LYS A 89 5.51 -13.64 -14.92
CA LYS A 89 5.81 -12.26 -15.36
C LYS A 89 5.14 -11.21 -14.47
N ALA A 90 3.95 -11.50 -13.97
CA ALA A 90 3.22 -10.60 -13.10
C ALA A 90 3.87 -10.58 -11.71
N GLU A 91 3.80 -9.43 -11.04
CA GLU A 91 4.04 -9.36 -9.61
C GLU A 91 2.82 -9.92 -8.88
N TYR A 92 3.00 -10.97 -8.07
CA TYR A 92 1.94 -11.54 -7.26
C TYR A 92 2.34 -11.46 -5.79
N THR A 93 1.74 -10.50 -5.09
CA THR A 93 2.10 -10.11 -3.73
C THR A 93 1.07 -10.58 -2.71
N PHE A 94 1.56 -11.08 -1.57
CA PHE A 94 0.76 -11.28 -0.35
C PHE A 94 1.33 -10.49 0.83
N GLU A 95 0.45 -9.79 1.55
CA GLU A 95 0.76 -9.25 2.87
C GLU A 95 0.64 -10.34 3.95
N ALA A 96 1.52 -10.26 4.94
CA ALA A 96 1.55 -11.17 6.07
C ALA A 96 2.02 -10.48 7.35
N ASN A 97 1.66 -11.06 8.50
CA ASN A 97 2.32 -10.72 9.76
C ASN A 97 3.41 -11.74 10.09
N PRO A 98 4.54 -11.31 10.66
CA PRO A 98 5.46 -12.21 11.34
C PRO A 98 4.72 -13.07 12.37
N GLY A 99 5.00 -14.37 12.39
CA GLY A 99 4.37 -15.34 13.31
C GLY A 99 3.11 -16.05 12.79
N ASP A 100 2.41 -15.49 11.79
CA ASP A 100 1.14 -16.06 11.29
C ASP A 100 1.33 -17.10 10.16
N LEU A 101 2.55 -17.24 9.64
CA LEU A 101 2.87 -18.09 8.50
C LEU A 101 3.57 -19.39 8.93
N SER A 102 2.83 -20.49 8.85
CA SER A 102 3.39 -21.84 8.90
C SER A 102 4.16 -22.15 7.59
N ARG A 103 5.04 -23.16 7.64
CA ARG A 103 5.71 -23.67 6.44
C ARG A 103 4.70 -24.08 5.36
N GLU A 104 3.61 -24.74 5.76
CA GLU A 104 2.55 -25.18 4.86
C GLU A 104 1.88 -24.00 4.15
N LYS A 105 1.54 -22.91 4.87
CA LYS A 105 1.00 -21.70 4.24
C LYS A 105 1.98 -21.08 3.24
N LEU A 106 3.27 -21.01 3.58
CA LEU A 106 4.30 -20.51 2.67
C LEU A 106 4.43 -21.37 1.40
N GLU A 107 4.40 -22.69 1.55
CA GLU A 107 4.42 -23.63 0.41
C GLU A 107 3.17 -23.48 -0.47
N ILE A 108 1.98 -23.29 0.11
CA ILE A 108 0.75 -23.00 -0.64
C ILE A 108 0.91 -21.73 -1.47
N LEU A 109 1.38 -20.63 -0.86
CA LEU A 109 1.59 -19.36 -1.56
C LEU A 109 2.61 -19.52 -2.69
N TYR A 110 3.76 -20.13 -2.40
CA TYR A 110 4.84 -20.31 -3.36
C TYR A 110 4.40 -21.15 -4.56
N HIS A 111 3.76 -22.30 -4.32
CA HIS A 111 3.26 -23.18 -5.37
C HIS A 111 2.10 -22.58 -6.17
N SER A 112 1.38 -21.62 -5.58
CA SER A 112 0.35 -20.84 -6.28
C SER A 112 0.92 -19.73 -7.17
N GLY A 113 2.24 -19.55 -7.21
CA GLY A 113 2.91 -18.55 -8.03
C GLY A 113 3.06 -17.18 -7.38
N VAL A 114 2.79 -17.05 -6.07
CA VAL A 114 3.12 -15.85 -5.31
C VAL A 114 4.63 -15.68 -5.35
N ASN A 115 5.09 -14.50 -5.73
CA ASN A 115 6.50 -14.22 -5.93
C ASN A 115 7.01 -13.02 -5.14
N ARG A 116 6.14 -12.34 -4.38
CA ARG A 116 6.50 -11.27 -3.44
C ARG A 116 5.73 -11.40 -2.12
N LEU A 117 6.42 -11.20 -1.00
CA LEU A 117 5.81 -11.13 0.34
C LEU A 117 6.06 -9.76 0.96
N SER A 118 5.08 -9.20 1.66
CA SER A 118 5.24 -7.98 2.48
C SER A 118 4.90 -8.27 3.93
N PHE A 119 5.88 -8.12 4.83
CA PHE A 119 5.71 -8.41 6.24
C PHE A 119 5.54 -7.14 7.07
N GLY A 120 4.42 -7.02 7.78
CA GLY A 120 4.16 -5.91 8.69
C GLY A 120 4.99 -5.97 9.98
N VAL A 121 6.29 -5.64 9.93
CA VAL A 121 7.24 -5.74 11.06
C VAL A 121 7.06 -4.61 12.06
N GLN A 122 6.89 -3.38 11.57
CA GLN A 122 6.71 -2.12 12.28
C GLN A 122 7.94 -1.66 13.09
N SER A 123 8.51 -2.51 13.93
CA SER A 123 9.71 -2.23 14.72
C SER A 123 10.40 -3.53 15.16
N PHE A 124 11.69 -3.46 15.48
CA PHE A 124 12.44 -4.55 16.14
C PHE A 124 12.54 -4.37 17.67
N ASN A 125 11.80 -3.41 18.24
CA ASN A 125 11.70 -3.19 19.67
C ASN A 125 10.39 -3.78 20.22
N ASP A 126 10.50 -4.86 21.00
CA ASP A 126 9.35 -5.60 21.55
C ASP A 126 8.43 -4.74 22.44
N GLU A 127 8.98 -3.75 23.16
CA GLU A 127 8.17 -2.86 23.99
C GLU A 127 7.38 -1.87 23.13
N LEU A 128 7.95 -1.38 22.03
CA LEU A 128 7.21 -0.56 21.06
C LEU A 128 6.12 -1.38 20.38
N LEU A 129 6.43 -2.60 19.91
CA LEU A 129 5.48 -3.54 19.31
C LEU A 129 4.27 -3.77 20.22
N LYS A 130 4.51 -4.06 21.49
CA LYS A 130 3.46 -4.25 22.49
C LYS A 130 2.60 -2.99 22.67
N ARG A 131 3.19 -1.80 22.71
CA ARG A 131 2.45 -0.52 22.83
C ARG A 131 1.53 -0.27 21.64
N ILE A 132 1.93 -0.65 20.44
CA ILE A 132 1.15 -0.47 19.20
C ILE A 132 0.13 -1.59 18.96
N GLY A 133 0.05 -2.56 19.88
CA GLY A 133 -0.92 -3.65 19.83
C GLY A 133 -0.52 -4.79 18.89
N ARG A 134 0.78 -4.92 18.59
CA ARG A 134 1.33 -6.08 17.88
C ARG A 134 1.54 -7.24 18.85
N THR A 135 1.29 -8.45 18.37
CA THR A 135 1.44 -9.70 19.13
C THR A 135 2.77 -10.41 18.89
N HIS A 136 3.38 -10.17 17.72
CA HIS A 136 4.70 -10.69 17.37
C HIS A 136 5.83 -9.96 18.10
N ARG A 137 6.97 -10.61 18.21
CA ARG A 137 8.25 -10.09 18.70
C ARG A 137 9.28 -10.06 17.58
N ALA A 138 10.38 -9.35 17.83
CA ALA A 138 11.50 -9.28 16.89
C ALA A 138 12.02 -10.66 16.47
N LEU A 139 12.06 -11.65 17.38
CA LEU A 139 12.51 -13.01 17.06
C LEU A 139 11.68 -13.67 15.94
N GLU A 140 10.36 -13.55 16.01
CA GLU A 140 9.44 -14.14 15.04
C GLU A 140 9.60 -13.54 13.64
N VAL A 141 10.09 -12.29 13.54
CA VAL A 141 10.44 -11.65 12.27
C VAL A 141 11.58 -12.41 11.58
N TYR A 142 12.67 -12.67 12.31
CA TYR A 142 13.82 -13.39 11.77
C TYR A 142 13.45 -14.82 11.36
N GLU A 143 12.68 -15.51 12.20
CA GLU A 143 12.22 -16.88 11.93
C GLU A 143 11.32 -16.95 10.69
N THR A 144 10.36 -16.02 10.56
CA THR A 144 9.44 -15.98 9.42
C THR A 144 10.17 -15.69 8.12
N ILE A 145 11.10 -14.72 8.12
CA ILE A 145 11.89 -14.37 6.93
C ILE A 145 12.77 -15.56 6.52
N HIS A 146 13.46 -16.18 7.47
CA HIS A 146 14.29 -17.34 7.21
C HIS A 146 13.48 -18.49 6.59
N LEU A 147 12.30 -18.77 7.17
CA LEU A 147 11.41 -19.81 6.66
C LEU A 147 10.92 -19.51 5.23
N ALA A 148 10.56 -18.26 4.94
CA ALA A 148 10.16 -17.85 3.60
C ALA A 148 11.31 -18.01 2.58
N GLN A 149 12.53 -17.66 2.97
CA GLN A 149 13.72 -17.86 2.13
C GLN A 149 14.01 -19.35 1.88
N GLU A 150 13.86 -20.21 2.90
CA GLU A 150 14.01 -21.66 2.73
C GLU A 150 12.99 -22.28 1.76
N VAL A 151 11.75 -21.77 1.74
CA VAL A 151 10.73 -22.18 0.77
C VAL A 151 11.08 -21.69 -0.65
N GLY A 152 11.82 -20.58 -0.76
CA GLY A 152 12.34 -20.08 -2.03
C GLY A 152 11.93 -18.65 -2.38
N PHE A 153 11.32 -17.90 -1.45
CA PHE A 153 11.01 -16.49 -1.68
C PHE A 153 12.28 -15.64 -1.68
N THR A 154 12.48 -14.88 -2.76
CA THR A 154 13.62 -13.96 -2.91
C THR A 154 13.21 -12.49 -2.88
N ASN A 155 11.95 -12.18 -3.24
CA ASN A 155 11.40 -10.83 -3.18
C ASN A 155 10.57 -10.69 -1.90
N ILE A 156 11.22 -10.23 -0.84
CA ILE A 156 10.61 -10.03 0.47
C ILE A 156 10.73 -8.55 0.83
N SER A 157 9.62 -7.97 1.26
CA SER A 157 9.53 -6.64 1.85
C SER A 157 9.22 -6.74 3.34
N ILE A 158 9.71 -5.78 4.11
CA ILE A 158 9.22 -5.50 5.46
C ILE A 158 8.68 -4.08 5.53
N ASP A 159 7.61 -3.90 6.28
CA ASP A 159 7.00 -2.60 6.53
C ASP A 159 7.36 -2.15 7.94
N LEU A 160 7.92 -0.96 8.07
CA LEU A 160 8.35 -0.32 9.31
C LEU A 160 7.49 0.91 9.59
N ILE A 161 7.40 1.31 10.87
CA ILE A 161 6.77 2.55 11.27
C ILE A 161 7.71 3.35 12.17
N TYR A 162 7.90 4.62 11.84
CA TYR A 162 8.58 5.61 12.70
C TYR A 162 7.57 6.62 13.25
N GLY A 163 7.97 7.41 14.25
CA GLY A 163 7.04 8.28 14.97
C GLY A 163 6.13 7.54 15.96
N LEU A 164 6.50 6.33 16.39
CA LEU A 164 5.71 5.51 17.32
C LEU A 164 5.62 6.14 18.73
N PRO A 165 4.58 5.83 19.53
CA PRO A 165 4.42 6.44 20.84
C PRO A 165 5.57 6.15 21.81
N GLY A 166 6.28 7.22 22.19
CA GLY A 166 7.48 7.15 23.03
C GLY A 166 8.70 6.53 22.35
N GLN A 167 8.74 6.44 21.02
CA GLN A 167 9.91 6.02 20.26
C GLN A 167 10.99 7.11 20.28
N THR A 168 12.21 6.71 20.58
CA THR A 168 13.39 7.58 20.53
C THR A 168 14.15 7.39 19.22
N MET A 169 15.08 8.31 18.92
CA MET A 169 16.00 8.14 17.80
C MET A 169 16.87 6.88 17.94
N GLU A 170 17.23 6.50 19.16
CA GLU A 170 18.01 5.29 19.44
C GLU A 170 17.21 4.03 19.08
N ASP A 171 15.93 3.95 19.49
CA ASP A 171 15.04 2.85 19.11
C ASP A 171 14.87 2.71 17.59
N PHE A 172 14.78 3.86 16.91
CA PHE A 172 14.64 3.88 15.46
C PHE A 172 15.92 3.46 14.75
N ASN A 173 17.09 3.94 15.19
CA ASN A 173 18.38 3.52 14.65
C ASN A 173 18.61 2.01 14.84
N ASP A 174 18.33 1.47 16.03
CA ASP A 174 18.43 0.03 16.29
C ASP A 174 17.48 -0.78 15.38
N THR A 175 16.27 -0.27 15.13
CA THR A 175 15.32 -0.87 14.17
C THR A 175 15.88 -0.87 12.75
N LEU A 176 16.46 0.25 12.29
CA LEU A 176 17.06 0.36 10.96
C LEU A 176 18.27 -0.55 10.78
N ASP A 177 19.18 -0.56 11.75
CA ASP A 177 20.39 -1.38 11.71
C ASP A 177 20.03 -2.87 11.58
N LYS A 178 19.03 -3.33 12.36
CA LYS A 178 18.49 -4.70 12.29
C LYS A 178 17.79 -4.98 10.96
N ALA A 179 16.96 -4.06 10.49
CA ALA A 179 16.26 -4.19 9.21
C ALA A 179 17.24 -4.35 8.04
N ILE A 180 18.25 -3.48 7.96
CA ILE A 180 19.26 -3.49 6.90
C ILE A 180 20.13 -4.75 6.97
N ALA A 181 20.43 -5.24 8.18
CA ALA A 181 21.18 -6.48 8.37
C ALA A 181 20.50 -7.72 7.77
N LEU A 182 19.18 -7.69 7.56
CA LEU A 182 18.45 -8.75 6.84
C LEU A 182 18.77 -8.81 5.34
N GLN A 183 19.33 -7.74 4.77
CA GLN A 183 19.71 -7.63 3.36
C GLN A 183 18.56 -7.95 2.38
N LEU A 184 17.33 -7.53 2.74
CA LEU A 184 16.17 -7.70 1.89
C LEU A 184 16.24 -6.78 0.67
N PRO A 185 15.55 -7.11 -0.43
CA PRO A 185 15.55 -6.27 -1.61
C PRO A 185 14.63 -5.04 -1.49
N HIS A 186 13.68 -5.02 -0.56
CA HIS A 186 12.66 -3.98 -0.44
C HIS A 186 12.31 -3.67 1.02
N TYR A 187 12.09 -2.40 1.32
CA TYR A 187 11.68 -1.90 2.63
C TYR A 187 10.64 -0.79 2.46
N SER A 188 9.53 -0.91 3.18
CA SER A 188 8.56 0.16 3.33
C SER A 188 8.74 0.77 4.73
N SER A 189 8.65 2.09 4.85
CA SER A 189 8.72 2.76 6.15
C SER A 189 7.82 3.98 6.16
N TYR A 190 6.85 3.95 7.08
CA TYR A 190 5.78 4.94 7.17
C TYR A 190 5.91 5.77 8.43
N SER A 191 5.57 7.05 8.35
CA SER A 191 5.26 7.82 9.56
C SER A 191 3.96 7.31 10.17
N LEU A 192 3.90 7.22 11.49
CA LEU A 192 2.67 6.92 12.20
C LEU A 192 1.64 8.04 12.01
N ILE A 193 0.58 7.74 11.26
CA ILE A 193 -0.59 8.62 11.13
C ILE A 193 -1.66 8.17 12.12
N VAL A 194 -2.21 9.12 12.89
CA VAL A 194 -3.30 8.85 13.85
C VAL A 194 -4.64 9.15 13.22
N GLU A 195 -5.29 8.09 12.74
CA GLU A 195 -6.54 8.20 12.00
C GLU A 195 -7.79 8.13 12.89
N PRO A 196 -8.89 8.82 12.55
CA PRO A 196 -10.16 8.71 13.25
C PRO A 196 -10.61 7.25 13.41
N LYS A 197 -11.33 6.98 14.50
CA LYS A 197 -11.89 5.65 14.84
C LYS A 197 -10.85 4.58 15.23
N THR A 198 -9.56 4.94 15.33
CA THR A 198 -8.53 4.05 15.88
C THR A 198 -8.45 4.10 17.41
N VAL A 199 -7.79 3.12 18.02
CA VAL A 199 -7.51 3.13 19.47
C VAL A 199 -6.60 4.30 19.82
N PHE A 200 -5.59 4.57 18.99
CA PHE A 200 -4.68 5.71 19.15
C PHE A 200 -5.40 7.05 19.08
N TYR A 201 -6.34 7.24 18.14
CA TYR A 201 -7.13 8.47 18.10
C TYR A 201 -7.93 8.70 19.39
N ASN A 202 -8.51 7.64 19.96
CA ASN A 202 -9.20 7.73 21.25
C ASN A 202 -8.26 8.05 22.41
N GLN A 203 -7.02 7.56 22.39
CA GLN A 203 -6.00 7.90 23.40
C GLN A 203 -5.50 9.34 23.23
N MET A 204 -5.24 9.77 22.00
CA MET A 204 -4.82 11.13 21.65
C MET A 204 -5.85 12.16 22.12
N ARG A 205 -7.15 11.94 21.83
CA ARG A 205 -8.25 12.79 22.29
C ARG A 205 -8.37 12.90 23.82
N ARG A 206 -7.78 11.96 24.56
CA ARG A 206 -7.74 11.94 26.02
C ARG A 206 -6.42 12.45 26.59
N GLY A 207 -5.49 12.93 25.75
CA GLY A 207 -4.15 13.35 26.15
C GLY A 207 -3.27 12.21 26.67
N ARG A 208 -3.52 10.98 26.22
CA ARG A 208 -2.81 9.76 26.68
C ARG A 208 -1.88 9.14 25.64
N LEU A 209 -1.82 9.70 24.44
CA LEU A 209 -0.90 9.26 23.39
C LEU A 209 0.28 10.23 23.34
N ASN A 210 1.47 9.74 23.68
CA ASN A 210 2.69 10.54 23.63
C ASN A 210 3.45 10.27 22.34
N LEU A 211 3.24 11.10 21.33
CA LEU A 211 3.95 10.99 20.04
C LEU A 211 5.25 11.80 20.08
N PRO A 212 6.28 11.40 19.32
CA PRO A 212 7.45 12.23 19.06
C PRO A 212 7.06 13.61 18.50
N PRO A 213 7.82 14.67 18.81
CA PRO A 213 7.65 15.97 18.14
C PRO A 213 7.99 15.86 16.65
N GLN A 214 7.43 16.75 15.83
CA GLN A 214 7.60 16.74 14.37
C GLN A 214 9.07 16.86 13.95
N GLU A 215 9.87 17.62 14.69
CA GLU A 215 11.31 17.76 14.42
C GLU A 215 12.06 16.43 14.58
N LEU A 216 11.67 15.61 15.56
CA LEU A 216 12.25 14.28 15.76
C LEU A 216 11.78 13.31 14.67
N GLU A 217 10.52 13.37 14.27
CA GLU A 217 9.98 12.58 13.17
C GLU A 217 10.68 12.91 11.83
N ALA A 218 10.88 14.19 11.52
CA ALA A 218 11.64 14.64 10.36
C ALA A 218 13.09 14.11 10.40
N SER A 219 13.73 14.18 11.57
CA SER A 219 15.08 13.63 11.78
C SER A 219 15.13 12.11 11.56
N MET A 220 14.09 11.37 11.95
CA MET A 220 13.97 9.94 11.68
C MET A 220 13.86 9.68 10.17
N TYR A 221 13.05 10.46 9.45
CA TYR A 221 12.89 10.29 8.00
C TYR A 221 14.17 10.65 7.22
N GLU A 222 14.87 11.72 7.60
CA GLU A 222 16.18 12.05 7.03
C GLU A 222 17.19 10.91 7.25
N ARG A 223 17.27 10.38 8.48
CA ARG A 223 18.13 9.23 8.78
C ARG A 223 17.77 8.00 7.96
N LEU A 224 16.48 7.71 7.79
CA LEU A 224 16.01 6.60 6.96
C LEU A 224 16.51 6.75 5.52
N MET A 225 16.31 7.92 4.90
CA MET A 225 16.76 8.18 3.53
C MET A 225 18.28 8.01 3.39
N GLU A 226 19.05 8.55 4.33
CA GLU A 226 20.50 8.43 4.33
C GLU A 226 20.99 6.98 4.47
N GLU A 227 20.42 6.21 5.41
CA GLU A 227 20.87 4.84 5.66
C GLU A 227 20.48 3.87 4.55
N MET A 228 19.27 4.02 3.99
CA MET A 228 18.84 3.19 2.86
C MET A 228 19.73 3.43 1.64
N GLU A 229 20.01 4.70 1.30
CA GLU A 229 20.87 5.03 0.16
C GLU A 229 22.31 4.52 0.35
N LYS A 230 22.89 4.63 1.56
CA LYS A 230 24.22 4.07 1.88
C LYS A 230 24.32 2.56 1.62
N HIS A 231 23.20 1.85 1.67
CA HIS A 231 23.12 0.40 1.45
C HIS A 231 22.56 0.01 0.08
N GLY A 232 22.44 0.97 -0.85
CA GLY A 232 21.97 0.73 -2.23
C GLY A 232 20.47 0.43 -2.33
N LEU A 233 19.70 0.90 -1.35
CA LEU A 233 18.23 0.85 -1.36
C LEU A 233 17.72 2.23 -1.75
N HIS A 234 17.34 2.36 -3.02
CA HIS A 234 16.93 3.64 -3.57
C HIS A 234 15.48 3.92 -3.22
N GLN A 235 15.25 5.15 -2.76
CA GLN A 235 13.90 5.65 -2.56
C GLN A 235 13.23 5.90 -3.92
N TYR A 236 12.25 5.08 -4.29
CA TYR A 236 11.53 5.24 -5.55
C TYR A 236 10.22 6.02 -5.38
N GLU A 237 9.68 6.06 -4.16
CA GLU A 237 8.58 6.93 -3.75
C GLU A 237 8.68 7.24 -2.24
N ILE A 238 7.86 8.15 -1.70
CA ILE A 238 7.96 8.69 -0.32
C ILE A 238 8.25 7.62 0.74
N SER A 239 7.51 6.52 0.76
CA SER A 239 7.59 5.53 1.86
C SER A 239 8.38 4.27 1.53
N ASN A 240 8.80 4.04 0.28
CA ASN A 240 9.35 2.77 -0.17
C ASN A 240 10.75 2.90 -0.77
N PHE A 241 11.58 1.94 -0.39
CA PHE A 241 12.99 1.84 -0.73
C PHE A 241 13.25 0.45 -1.29
N ALA A 242 13.95 0.36 -2.42
CA ALA A 242 14.21 -0.91 -3.06
C ALA A 242 15.57 -0.95 -3.75
N ARG A 243 16.10 -2.15 -3.92
CA ARG A 243 17.11 -2.40 -4.95
C ARG A 243 16.45 -2.27 -6.32
N GLU A 244 17.22 -1.86 -7.31
CA GLU A 244 16.73 -1.75 -8.69
C GLU A 244 16.08 -3.05 -9.16
N GLY A 245 14.86 -2.95 -9.69
CA GLY A 245 14.06 -4.08 -10.18
C GLY A 245 13.21 -4.79 -9.11
N PHE A 246 13.25 -4.33 -7.86
CA PHE A 246 12.43 -4.85 -6.75
C PHE A 246 11.38 -3.84 -6.24
N GLU A 247 11.22 -2.72 -6.93
CA GLU A 247 10.14 -1.76 -6.66
C GLU A 247 8.78 -2.46 -6.73
N SER A 248 7.87 -2.13 -5.80
CA SER A 248 6.50 -2.65 -5.86
C SER A 248 5.77 -2.07 -7.07
N ARG A 249 5.62 -2.89 -8.12
CA ARG A 249 4.90 -2.53 -9.34
C ARG A 249 3.43 -2.25 -9.04
N HIS A 250 2.87 -2.96 -8.06
CA HIS A 250 1.50 -2.72 -7.63
C HIS A 250 1.36 -1.33 -6.99
N ASN A 251 2.27 -0.93 -6.10
CA ASN A 251 2.22 0.40 -5.48
C ASN A 251 2.37 1.51 -6.52
N LEU A 252 3.27 1.33 -7.49
CA LEU A 252 3.47 2.28 -8.58
C LEU A 252 2.21 2.49 -9.43
N THR A 253 1.33 1.47 -9.54
CA THR A 253 0.03 1.64 -10.23
C THR A 253 -0.79 2.78 -9.62
N TYR A 254 -0.79 2.92 -8.29
CA TYR A 254 -1.49 4.01 -7.61
C TYR A 254 -0.85 5.36 -7.93
N TRP A 255 0.49 5.42 -7.92
CA TRP A 255 1.24 6.66 -8.15
C TRP A 255 1.25 7.12 -9.61
N ASP A 256 1.05 6.19 -10.55
CA ASP A 256 0.87 6.48 -11.98
C ASP A 256 -0.57 6.89 -12.33
N ASN A 257 -1.43 7.03 -11.31
CA ASN A 257 -2.86 7.30 -11.46
C ASN A 257 -3.49 6.37 -12.52
N ALA A 258 -3.16 5.08 -12.40
CA ALA A 258 -3.62 4.04 -13.32
C ALA A 258 -4.85 3.33 -12.74
N GLU A 259 -5.69 2.82 -13.63
CA GLU A 259 -6.86 2.03 -13.26
C GLU A 259 -6.47 0.65 -12.74
N TYR A 260 -7.19 0.18 -11.71
CA TYR A 260 -6.99 -1.11 -11.05
C TYR A 260 -8.32 -1.63 -10.49
N TYR A 261 -8.46 -2.96 -10.43
CA TYR A 261 -9.61 -3.59 -9.78
C TYR A 261 -9.43 -3.53 -8.26
N GLY A 262 -10.46 -3.06 -7.55
CA GLY A 262 -10.58 -3.22 -6.10
C GLY A 262 -11.63 -4.27 -5.79
N ILE A 263 -11.25 -5.34 -5.10
CA ILE A 263 -12.10 -6.52 -4.88
C ILE A 263 -12.07 -6.88 -3.40
N GLY A 264 -13.23 -7.21 -2.83
CA GLY A 264 -13.37 -7.52 -1.41
C GLY A 264 -14.05 -6.41 -0.59
N ALA A 265 -14.50 -6.78 0.61
CA ALA A 265 -15.17 -5.87 1.53
C ALA A 265 -14.28 -4.67 1.91
N GLY A 266 -14.78 -3.46 1.66
CA GLY A 266 -14.05 -2.21 1.91
C GLY A 266 -12.92 -1.92 0.93
N ALA A 267 -12.76 -2.73 -0.13
CA ALA A 267 -11.79 -2.44 -1.18
C ALA A 267 -12.19 -1.18 -1.95
N HIS A 268 -11.19 -0.37 -2.28
CA HIS A 268 -11.32 0.73 -3.23
C HIS A 268 -10.76 0.29 -4.58
N GLY A 269 -11.38 0.75 -5.67
CA GLY A 269 -10.94 0.48 -7.04
C GLY A 269 -11.01 1.73 -7.90
N TYR A 270 -10.35 1.68 -9.07
CA TYR A 270 -10.47 2.71 -10.10
C TYR A 270 -10.64 2.02 -11.44
N THR A 271 -11.87 2.01 -11.98
CA THR A 271 -12.19 1.26 -13.19
C THR A 271 -13.10 2.08 -14.11
N GLY A 272 -12.74 2.14 -15.40
CA GLY A 272 -13.55 2.84 -16.40
C GLY A 272 -13.75 4.33 -16.10
N GLY A 273 -12.75 5.00 -15.54
CA GLY A 273 -12.82 6.40 -15.13
C GLY A 273 -13.62 6.67 -13.85
N THR A 274 -14.00 5.64 -13.10
CA THR A 274 -14.79 5.77 -11.85
C THR A 274 -14.03 5.20 -10.66
N ARG A 275 -13.89 5.98 -9.58
CA ARG A 275 -13.44 5.48 -8.28
C ARG A 275 -14.61 4.78 -7.62
N VAL A 276 -14.38 3.60 -7.08
CA VAL A 276 -15.42 2.81 -6.40
C VAL A 276 -14.95 2.41 -5.01
N ALA A 277 -15.88 2.35 -4.07
CA ALA A 277 -15.66 1.79 -2.74
C ALA A 277 -16.70 0.71 -2.45
N ASN A 278 -16.24 -0.49 -2.11
CA ASN A 278 -17.11 -1.59 -1.73
C ASN A 278 -17.63 -1.44 -0.30
N HIS A 279 -18.76 -2.08 0.00
CA HIS A 279 -19.24 -2.17 1.38
C HIS A 279 -18.17 -2.73 2.33
N GLY A 280 -17.84 -1.98 3.39
CA GLY A 280 -16.86 -2.40 4.40
C GLY A 280 -17.27 -3.61 5.25
N PRO A 281 -18.48 -3.62 5.86
CA PRO A 281 -18.92 -4.76 6.67
C PRO A 281 -19.15 -6.02 5.83
N VAL A 282 -18.51 -7.13 6.20
CA VAL A 282 -18.52 -8.42 5.47
C VAL A 282 -19.92 -8.87 5.02
N LYS A 283 -20.93 -8.81 5.91
CA LYS A 283 -22.30 -9.19 5.56
C LYS A 283 -22.95 -8.27 4.52
N LYS A 284 -22.66 -6.97 4.57
CA LYS A 284 -23.15 -5.99 3.60
C LYS A 284 -22.46 -6.13 2.25
N TYR A 285 -21.21 -6.57 2.25
CA TYR A 285 -20.47 -6.92 1.03
C TYR A 285 -21.03 -8.20 0.37
N ILE A 286 -21.30 -9.25 1.15
CA ILE A 286 -21.80 -10.54 0.63
C ILE A 286 -23.21 -10.44 0.02
N ALA A 287 -24.13 -9.69 0.65
CA ALA A 287 -25.54 -9.65 0.27
C ALA A 287 -25.81 -9.29 -1.21
N PRO A 288 -25.26 -8.20 -1.79
CA PRO A 288 -25.45 -7.87 -3.20
C PRO A 288 -24.85 -8.93 -4.14
N LEU A 289 -23.70 -9.51 -3.78
CA LEU A 289 -23.06 -10.55 -4.59
C LEU A 289 -23.93 -11.81 -4.69
N MET A 290 -24.61 -12.20 -3.61
CA MET A 290 -25.60 -13.29 -3.65
C MET A 290 -26.74 -12.99 -4.65
N ALA A 291 -27.16 -11.73 -4.74
CA ALA A 291 -28.17 -11.24 -5.67
C ALA A 291 -27.64 -10.91 -7.09
N ASN A 292 -26.41 -11.32 -7.41
CA ASN A 292 -25.75 -11.05 -8.70
C ASN A 292 -25.53 -9.55 -8.99
N GLN A 293 -25.27 -8.76 -7.96
CA GLN A 293 -24.95 -7.33 -8.05
C GLN A 293 -23.55 -7.08 -7.45
N LEU A 294 -22.82 -6.11 -8.03
CA LEU A 294 -21.53 -5.70 -7.47
C LEU A 294 -21.74 -5.04 -6.09
N PRO A 295 -20.82 -5.23 -5.13
CA PRO A 295 -21.00 -4.81 -3.73
C PRO A 295 -20.61 -3.35 -3.48
N VAL A 296 -20.87 -2.49 -4.46
CA VAL A 296 -20.43 -1.10 -4.47
C VAL A 296 -21.29 -0.26 -3.54
N LEU A 297 -20.66 0.42 -2.60
CA LEU A 297 -21.28 1.38 -1.68
C LEU A 297 -21.23 2.80 -2.25
N GLU A 298 -20.09 3.20 -2.80
CA GLU A 298 -19.85 4.54 -3.35
C GLU A 298 -19.23 4.44 -4.74
N GLU A 299 -19.67 5.31 -5.65
CA GLU A 299 -19.09 5.50 -6.98
C GLU A 299 -18.86 7.00 -7.19
N HIS A 300 -17.68 7.35 -7.68
CA HIS A 300 -17.32 8.71 -8.04
C HIS A 300 -16.69 8.72 -9.45
N PRO A 301 -17.45 9.11 -10.49
CA PRO A 301 -16.90 9.35 -11.81
C PRO A 301 -15.86 10.47 -11.73
N VAL A 302 -14.63 10.22 -12.16
CA VAL A 302 -13.52 11.18 -12.06
C VAL A 302 -13.49 12.05 -13.32
N PRO A 303 -13.93 13.31 -13.27
CA PRO A 303 -13.91 14.20 -14.42
C PRO A 303 -12.47 14.51 -14.86
N LEU A 304 -12.32 15.03 -16.07
CA LEU A 304 -11.00 15.27 -16.67
C LEU A 304 -10.10 16.18 -15.81
N HIS A 305 -10.66 17.24 -15.21
CA HIS A 305 -9.90 18.14 -14.34
C HIS A 305 -9.35 17.39 -13.11
N GLU A 306 -10.18 16.64 -12.41
CA GLU A 306 -9.78 15.86 -11.25
C GLU A 306 -8.73 14.81 -11.62
N ARG A 307 -8.84 14.14 -12.78
CA ARG A 307 -7.80 13.20 -13.23
C ARG A 307 -6.43 13.88 -13.43
N MET A 308 -6.40 15.12 -13.92
CA MET A 308 -5.17 15.88 -14.10
C MET A 308 -4.59 16.32 -12.74
N GLU A 309 -5.44 16.74 -11.81
CA GLU A 309 -5.03 17.09 -10.45
C GLU A 309 -4.52 15.85 -9.68
N GLU A 310 -5.22 14.72 -9.79
CA GLU A 310 -4.80 13.42 -9.24
C GLU A 310 -3.47 12.96 -9.84
N GLU A 311 -3.20 13.20 -11.13
CA GLU A 311 -1.90 12.89 -11.74
C GLU A 311 -0.75 13.60 -11.01
N MET A 312 -0.95 14.87 -10.65
CA MET A 312 0.03 15.65 -9.90
C MET A 312 0.11 15.20 -8.44
N PHE A 313 -1.05 15.06 -7.78
CA PHE A 313 -1.14 14.65 -6.37
C PHE A 313 -0.51 13.26 -6.12
N LEU A 314 -0.75 12.30 -7.01
CA LEU A 314 -0.24 10.93 -6.90
C LEU A 314 1.19 10.83 -7.44
N GLY A 315 1.47 11.39 -8.61
CA GLY A 315 2.76 11.21 -9.28
C GLY A 315 3.91 11.94 -8.60
N LEU A 316 3.66 13.07 -7.91
CA LEU A 316 4.69 13.77 -7.13
C LEU A 316 5.16 13.00 -5.89
N ARG A 317 4.48 11.90 -5.52
CA ARG A 317 4.97 10.97 -4.47
C ARG A 317 6.16 10.15 -4.94
N LYS A 318 6.34 9.98 -6.25
CA LYS A 318 7.49 9.27 -6.81
C LYS A 318 8.72 10.16 -6.80
N THR A 319 9.89 9.56 -6.57
CA THR A 319 11.17 10.30 -6.63
C THR A 319 11.47 10.79 -8.06
N GLU A 320 11.06 10.05 -9.09
CA GLU A 320 11.12 10.52 -10.47
C GLU A 320 10.17 11.69 -10.76
N GLY A 321 9.07 11.78 -10.00
CA GLY A 321 8.00 12.75 -10.17
C GLY A 321 7.07 12.46 -11.35
N VAL A 322 6.50 13.53 -11.91
CA VAL A 322 5.52 13.47 -13.00
C VAL A 322 6.19 13.83 -14.32
N SER A 323 6.08 12.94 -15.32
CA SER A 323 6.62 13.18 -16.67
C SER A 323 5.76 14.17 -17.44
N LEU A 324 6.39 15.19 -18.02
CA LEU A 324 5.74 16.17 -18.91
C LEU A 324 5.18 15.49 -20.16
N GLU A 325 5.92 14.54 -20.73
CA GLU A 325 5.52 13.83 -21.95
C GLU A 325 4.35 12.88 -21.71
N ILE A 326 4.40 12.09 -20.63
CA ILE A 326 3.31 11.16 -20.29
C ILE A 326 2.04 11.96 -19.99
N PHE A 327 2.14 13.05 -19.21
CA PHE A 327 1.01 13.92 -18.91
C PHE A 327 0.36 14.45 -20.20
N LYS A 328 1.17 15.00 -21.11
CA LYS A 328 0.71 15.52 -22.40
C LYS A 328 0.04 14.45 -23.24
N ASN A 329 0.62 13.25 -23.31
CA ASN A 329 0.06 12.13 -24.07
C ASN A 329 -1.25 11.60 -23.45
N LYS A 330 -1.38 11.66 -22.12
CA LYS A 330 -2.57 11.20 -21.37
C LYS A 330 -3.74 12.18 -21.47
N PHE A 331 -3.48 13.48 -21.42
CA PHE A 331 -4.51 14.51 -21.32
C PHE A 331 -4.61 15.45 -22.53
N PHE A 332 -3.70 15.36 -23.50
CA PHE A 332 -3.63 16.19 -24.70
C PHE A 332 -3.48 17.70 -24.42
N VAL A 333 -2.94 18.06 -23.26
CA VAL A 333 -2.68 19.44 -22.82
C VAL A 333 -1.30 19.54 -22.15
N GLU A 334 -0.71 20.73 -22.17
CA GLU A 334 0.60 20.98 -21.55
C GLU A 334 0.47 21.19 -20.03
N MET A 335 1.17 20.36 -19.24
CA MET A 335 1.17 20.49 -17.77
C MET A 335 1.56 21.89 -17.30
N THR A 336 2.55 22.51 -17.96
CA THR A 336 3.06 23.85 -17.63
C THR A 336 2.07 24.97 -17.94
N GLU A 337 1.05 24.71 -18.75
CA GLU A 337 -0.02 25.69 -19.00
C GLU A 337 -1.11 25.57 -17.94
N ILE A 338 -1.54 24.34 -17.66
CA ILE A 338 -2.59 24.04 -16.68
C ILE A 338 -2.15 24.39 -15.26
N PHE A 339 -0.93 23.98 -14.88
CA PHE A 339 -0.41 24.11 -13.52
C PHE A 339 0.66 25.18 -13.38
N ARG A 340 0.68 26.20 -14.24
CA ARG A 340 1.72 27.26 -14.24
C ARG A 340 1.96 27.83 -12.85
N LYS A 341 0.90 28.30 -12.19
CA LYS A 341 0.97 28.98 -10.90
C LYS A 341 1.58 28.08 -9.80
N PRO A 342 1.04 26.89 -9.49
CA PRO A 342 1.65 26.04 -8.47
C PRO A 342 3.08 25.61 -8.81
N LEU A 343 3.39 25.35 -10.09
CA LEU A 343 4.76 25.04 -10.51
C LEU A 343 5.74 26.19 -10.20
N GLU A 344 5.37 27.43 -10.52
CA GLU A 344 6.21 28.62 -10.25
C GLU A 344 6.36 28.86 -8.75
N GLU A 345 5.27 28.81 -7.98
CA GLU A 345 5.27 29.06 -6.54
C GLU A 345 6.11 28.02 -5.78
N GLU A 346 5.90 26.73 -6.04
CA GLU A 346 6.60 25.65 -5.33
C GLU A 346 8.08 25.53 -5.75
N SER A 347 8.40 25.88 -7.00
CA SER A 347 9.79 26.00 -7.46
C SER A 347 10.50 27.18 -6.79
N ALA A 348 9.83 28.33 -6.63
CA ALA A 348 10.39 29.49 -5.95
C ALA A 348 10.65 29.23 -4.45
N LYS A 349 9.83 28.39 -3.80
CA LYS A 349 10.07 27.92 -2.44
C LYS A 349 11.21 26.89 -2.34
N GLY A 350 11.67 26.35 -3.47
CA GLY A 350 12.69 25.30 -3.55
C GLY A 350 12.17 23.91 -3.14
N LEU A 351 10.85 23.69 -3.20
CA LEU A 351 10.21 22.42 -2.86
C LEU A 351 10.03 21.52 -4.09
N LEU A 352 10.01 22.12 -5.27
CA LEU A 352 9.83 21.43 -6.54
C LEU A 352 10.93 21.83 -7.53
N LYS A 353 11.28 20.93 -8.44
CA LYS A 353 12.15 21.24 -9.58
C LYS A 353 11.64 20.58 -10.86
N ILE A 354 11.86 21.27 -11.98
CA ILE A 354 11.57 20.76 -13.33
C ILE A 354 12.91 20.44 -13.98
N GLU A 355 13.20 19.16 -14.18
CA GLU A 355 14.51 18.69 -14.67
C GLU A 355 14.36 17.39 -15.45
N GLY A 356 15.01 17.31 -16.62
CA GLY A 356 15.06 16.08 -17.43
C GLY A 356 13.70 15.64 -18.01
N GLY A 357 12.75 16.57 -18.17
CA GLY A 357 11.40 16.24 -18.64
C GLY A 357 10.41 15.83 -17.54
N PHE A 358 10.80 15.97 -16.27
CA PHE A 358 9.97 15.61 -15.11
C PHE A 358 9.81 16.80 -14.16
N VAL A 359 8.65 16.84 -13.50
CA VAL A 359 8.34 17.69 -12.36
C VAL A 359 8.44 16.83 -11.11
N ARG A 360 9.38 17.13 -10.20
CA ARG A 360 9.62 16.29 -9.02
C ARG A 360 9.96 17.10 -7.77
N LEU A 361 9.75 16.50 -6.61
CA LEU A 361 10.13 17.09 -5.33
C LEU A 361 11.65 17.24 -5.22
N THR A 362 12.10 18.28 -4.52
CA THR A 362 13.47 18.35 -3.99
C THR A 362 13.56 17.53 -2.70
N GLU A 363 14.77 17.32 -2.15
CA GLU A 363 14.91 16.67 -0.83
C GLU A 363 14.12 17.42 0.25
N ARG A 364 14.14 18.76 0.23
CA ARG A 364 13.30 19.58 1.11
C ARG A 364 11.81 19.42 0.78
N GLY A 365 11.47 19.30 -0.50
CA GLY A 365 10.11 19.05 -0.97
C GLY A 365 9.52 17.75 -0.43
N LYS A 366 10.31 16.68 -0.29
CA LYS A 366 9.86 15.39 0.27
C LYS A 366 9.37 15.54 1.72
N LEU A 367 10.04 16.36 2.54
CA LEU A 367 9.64 16.64 3.92
C LEU A 367 8.32 17.42 4.00
N LEU A 368 7.99 18.20 2.97
CA LEU A 368 6.81 19.05 2.89
C LEU A 368 5.86 18.59 1.77
N GLY A 369 5.88 17.30 1.43
CA GLY A 369 5.20 16.77 0.25
C GLY A 369 3.71 17.09 0.23
N ASN A 370 3.02 16.97 1.38
CA ASN A 370 1.59 17.29 1.47
C ASN A 370 1.26 18.75 1.16
N GLU A 371 2.12 19.71 1.53
CA GLU A 371 1.95 21.12 1.16
C GLU A 371 2.04 21.29 -0.36
N VAL A 372 3.04 20.66 -0.97
CA VAL A 372 3.24 20.69 -2.42
C VAL A 372 2.04 20.04 -3.13
N PHE A 373 1.62 18.84 -2.73
CA PHE A 373 0.52 18.12 -3.37
C PHE A 373 -0.78 18.92 -3.33
N GLN A 374 -1.08 19.56 -2.19
CA GLN A 374 -2.27 20.39 -2.03
C GLN A 374 -2.30 21.58 -3.00
N SER A 375 -1.14 22.13 -3.37
CA SER A 375 -1.08 23.28 -4.30
C SER A 375 -1.61 22.97 -5.71
N PHE A 376 -1.70 21.69 -6.08
CA PHE A 376 -2.21 21.24 -7.38
C PHE A 376 -3.69 20.84 -7.37
N LEU A 377 -4.39 20.93 -6.23
CA LEU A 377 -5.79 20.53 -6.10
C LEU A 377 -6.73 21.74 -6.18
N GLY A 378 -7.85 21.59 -6.88
CA GLY A 378 -8.87 22.63 -7.04
C GLY A 378 -8.39 23.86 -7.82
N VAL A 379 -7.42 23.69 -8.70
CA VAL A 379 -6.80 24.76 -9.50
C VAL A 379 -7.33 24.81 -10.92
N ILE A 380 -8.05 23.77 -11.34
CA ILE A 380 -8.68 23.68 -12.65
C ILE A 380 -10.18 23.89 -12.47
N ASP A 381 -10.75 24.88 -13.17
CA ASP A 381 -12.19 25.14 -13.09
C ASP A 381 -12.99 23.94 -13.61
N SER A 382 -14.04 23.58 -12.86
CA SER A 382 -15.02 22.57 -13.28
C SER A 382 -15.97 23.20 -14.31
N GLU A 383 -15.62 23.16 -15.60
CA GLU A 383 -16.57 23.50 -16.67
C GLU A 383 -17.69 22.44 -16.82
#